data_AF-X6HQ30-F1
#
_entry.id   AF-X6HQ30-F1
#
_cell.length_a   1.000
_cell.length_b   1.000
_cell.length_c   1.000
_cell.angle_alpha   90.00
_cell.angle_beta   90.00
_cell.angle_gamma   90.00
#
_symmetry.space_group_name_H-M   'P 1'
#
loop_
_entity.id
_entity.type
_entity.pdbx_description
1 polymer ?
#
loop_
_entity_poly.entity_id
_entity_poly.type
_entity_poly.pdbx_seq_one_letter_code
_entity_poly.pdbx_strand_id
1 'polypeptide(L)'
;MDYDMLVIGSGPSGRRAAVQSAKLGKSVLVVDRGRRLGGVSVHTGTIPSKTLRETVLNLSGWRERGFYGRGYRVKQDISIADLVERLHKTLDHEVEVLQHQFMRNAVKSVRAMAKFVGPNKVSLTADNGDYSEVGFTNALIAVGTRPHRPRDVPFDKIRVFDSDEMLELDHLPRTLTVIGAGVIGVEYATIFSALDVPVTLVEPRNTILDFVDREIVDDFIHQMRDRGMTIRLGSTVKEIVSKPDYAEVTLADGRTIRSEIVLYAAGRSGNLGSLGLDVVGIEADSRGRIKVDPQTFQTSAPNIYATGDVIGFPSLASTSMEQGRVAACHAFGVQLPPPPETFPYGIYAVPEISTVGQSEEQVRESGAAYEVGLARFRETSRGHIMGVNSGFLKLLFSVETRRLLGAHIVGEGATELIHIGQAVINLGGTVDFFVNNTFNYPTLAEAYKIAGLDAWNRMGQG
;
A
#
# COMPACT_ATOMS: atom_id res chain seq x y z
N MET A 1 -14.50 28.62 19.60
CA MET A 1 -14.22 27.46 18.72
C MET A 1 -14.61 26.23 19.51
N ASP A 2 -15.36 25.30 18.90
CA ASP A 2 -15.89 24.12 19.61
C ASP A 2 -14.83 23.02 19.78
N TYR A 3 -13.92 22.93 18.80
CA TYR A 3 -12.78 22.01 18.79
C TYR A 3 -11.50 22.71 18.33
N ASP A 4 -10.36 22.29 18.89
CA ASP A 4 -9.04 22.75 18.46
C ASP A 4 -8.61 22.09 17.14
N MET A 5 -8.94 20.80 16.97
CA MET A 5 -8.67 20.03 15.74
C MET A 5 -9.93 19.34 15.25
N LEU A 6 -10.33 19.67 14.03
CA LEU A 6 -11.30 18.90 13.25
C LEU A 6 -10.55 17.96 12.29
N VAL A 7 -10.86 16.67 12.31
CA VAL A 7 -10.31 15.70 11.35
C VAL A 7 -11.43 15.15 10.49
N ILE A 8 -11.34 15.30 9.18
CA ILE A 8 -12.34 14.80 8.22
C ILE A 8 -11.80 13.54 7.55
N GLY A 9 -12.27 12.38 8.02
CA GLY A 9 -11.84 11.04 7.62
C GLY A 9 -11.07 10.33 8.73
N SER A 10 -11.45 9.09 9.01
CA SER A 10 -10.88 8.24 10.08
C SER A 10 -9.86 7.21 9.58
N GLY A 11 -9.35 7.39 8.35
CA GLY A 11 -8.27 6.57 7.79
C GLY A 11 -6.95 6.71 8.58
N PRO A 12 -5.87 6.02 8.15
CA PRO A 12 -4.60 5.98 8.87
C PRO A 12 -4.05 7.35 9.27
N SER A 13 -4.03 8.32 8.33
CA SER A 13 -3.56 9.68 8.60
C SER A 13 -4.44 10.42 9.59
N GLY A 14 -5.76 10.41 9.38
CA GLY A 14 -6.73 11.07 10.24
C GLY A 14 -6.70 10.53 11.68
N ARG A 15 -6.67 9.21 11.85
CA ARG A 15 -6.50 8.55 13.16
C ARG A 15 -5.24 9.06 13.86
N ARG A 16 -4.10 9.08 13.15
CA ARG A 16 -2.83 9.46 13.76
C ARG A 16 -2.79 10.94 14.15
N ALA A 17 -3.34 11.81 13.30
CA ALA A 17 -3.47 13.23 13.61
C ALA A 17 -4.41 13.51 14.79
N ALA A 18 -5.54 12.80 14.86
CA ALA A 18 -6.51 12.94 15.94
C ALA A 18 -5.90 12.55 17.29
N VAL A 19 -5.26 11.37 17.36
CA VAL A 19 -4.58 10.90 18.57
C VAL A 19 -3.40 11.80 18.93
N GLN A 20 -2.60 12.25 17.95
CA GLN A 20 -1.49 13.17 18.21
C GLN A 20 -2.00 14.50 18.79
N SER A 21 -3.05 15.07 18.21
CA SER A 21 -3.66 16.32 18.70
C SER A 21 -4.19 16.17 20.12
N ALA A 22 -4.89 15.07 20.41
CA ALA A 22 -5.39 14.79 21.76
C ALA A 22 -4.26 14.65 22.78
N LYS A 23 -3.14 14.01 22.41
CA LYS A 23 -1.95 13.91 23.26
C LYS A 23 -1.24 15.25 23.50
N LEU A 24 -1.48 16.25 22.67
CA LEU A 24 -1.05 17.64 22.87
C LEU A 24 -2.06 18.44 23.74
N GLY A 25 -3.03 17.77 24.36
CA GLY A 25 -4.04 18.38 25.23
C GLY A 25 -5.13 19.15 24.48
N LYS A 26 -5.31 18.87 23.18
CA LYS A 26 -6.28 19.57 22.31
C LYS A 26 -7.61 18.84 22.26
N SER A 27 -8.69 19.61 22.14
CA SER A 27 -10.02 19.07 21.87
C SER A 27 -10.13 18.64 20.40
N VAL A 28 -10.57 17.39 20.17
CA VAL A 28 -10.57 16.79 18.83
C VAL A 28 -11.94 16.24 18.46
N LEU A 29 -12.38 16.55 17.25
CA LEU A 29 -13.52 15.90 16.60
C LEU A 29 -13.07 15.22 15.30
N VAL A 30 -13.32 13.91 15.20
CA VAL A 30 -13.19 13.14 13.95
C VAL A 30 -14.57 13.00 13.31
N VAL A 31 -14.69 13.39 12.05
CA VAL A 31 -15.90 13.20 11.25
C VAL A 31 -15.62 12.15 10.19
N ASP A 32 -16.41 11.08 10.15
CA ASP A 32 -16.34 10.10 9.07
C ASP A 32 -17.76 9.75 8.60
N ARG A 33 -17.96 9.60 7.29
CA ARG A 33 -19.25 9.15 6.75
C ARG A 33 -19.43 7.63 6.83
N GLY A 34 -18.34 6.90 7.02
CA GLY A 34 -18.31 5.45 7.10
C GLY A 34 -19.15 4.92 8.26
N ARG A 35 -19.71 3.71 8.10
CA ARG A 35 -20.47 3.04 9.17
C ARG A 35 -19.63 2.76 10.40
N ARG A 36 -18.33 2.52 10.20
CA ARG A 36 -17.33 2.21 11.22
C ARG A 36 -16.07 3.03 10.93
N LEU A 37 -15.25 3.22 11.97
CA LEU A 37 -13.98 3.94 11.87
C LEU A 37 -12.90 3.09 11.18
N GLY A 38 -11.95 3.74 10.51
CA GLY A 38 -10.77 3.12 9.92
C GLY A 38 -10.55 3.44 8.43
N GLY A 39 -11.55 4.04 7.77
CA GLY A 39 -11.49 4.42 6.37
C GLY A 39 -11.22 3.24 5.41
N VAL A 40 -10.71 3.55 4.21
CA VAL A 40 -10.38 2.54 3.18
C VAL A 40 -9.40 1.50 3.72
N SER A 41 -8.38 1.90 4.49
CA SER A 41 -7.35 0.98 4.98
C SER A 41 -7.93 -0.19 5.78
N VAL A 42 -8.94 0.05 6.61
CA VAL A 42 -9.60 -1.02 7.38
C VAL A 42 -10.67 -1.69 6.56
N HIS A 43 -11.51 -0.96 5.83
CA HIS A 43 -12.74 -1.56 5.30
C HIS A 43 -12.62 -2.16 3.90
N THR A 44 -11.81 -1.59 3.01
CA THR A 44 -11.78 -1.98 1.59
C THR A 44 -10.39 -2.14 0.98
N GLY A 45 -9.32 -1.78 1.70
CA GLY A 45 -7.96 -1.71 1.17
C GLY A 45 -6.96 -2.60 1.92
N THR A 46 -6.12 -1.98 2.74
CA THR A 46 -4.94 -2.61 3.37
C THR A 46 -5.27 -3.86 4.18
N ILE A 47 -6.09 -3.75 5.23
CA ILE A 47 -6.40 -4.88 6.10
C ILE A 47 -7.13 -6.00 5.33
N PRO A 48 -8.15 -5.71 4.50
CA PRO A 48 -8.80 -6.76 3.73
C PRO A 48 -7.88 -7.51 2.79
N SER A 49 -7.14 -6.80 1.93
CA SER A 49 -6.25 -7.44 0.94
C SER A 49 -5.18 -8.31 1.60
N LYS A 50 -4.58 -7.86 2.72
CA LYS A 50 -3.54 -8.61 3.44
C LYS A 50 -4.13 -9.79 4.22
N THR A 51 -5.34 -9.65 4.75
CA THR A 51 -6.05 -10.75 5.40
C THR A 51 -6.44 -11.83 4.40
N LEU A 52 -6.96 -11.44 3.23
CA LEU A 52 -7.24 -12.35 2.13
C LEU A 52 -5.98 -13.07 1.69
N ARG A 53 -4.89 -12.34 1.46
CA ARG A 53 -3.58 -12.92 1.13
C ARG A 53 -3.16 -13.99 2.13
N GLU A 54 -3.08 -13.67 3.42
CA GLU A 54 -2.66 -14.66 4.44
C GLU A 54 -3.63 -15.83 4.56
N THR A 55 -4.92 -15.61 4.28
CA THR A 55 -5.90 -16.69 4.25
C THR A 55 -5.67 -17.62 3.07
N VAL A 56 -5.44 -17.05 1.89
CA VAL A 56 -5.09 -17.81 0.68
C VAL A 56 -3.81 -18.60 0.89
N LEU A 57 -2.74 -17.98 1.38
CA LEU A 57 -1.46 -18.67 1.60
C LEU A 57 -1.62 -19.86 2.56
N ASN A 58 -2.39 -19.69 3.63
CA ASN A 58 -2.62 -20.73 4.61
C ASN A 58 -3.48 -21.88 4.05
N LEU A 59 -4.65 -21.57 3.46
CA LEU A 59 -5.58 -22.59 2.96
C LEU A 59 -5.04 -23.34 1.73
N SER A 60 -4.32 -22.64 0.85
CA SER A 60 -3.70 -23.22 -0.34
C SER A 60 -2.45 -24.05 -0.01
N GLY A 61 -1.98 -24.04 1.25
CA GLY A 61 -0.75 -24.69 1.67
C GLY A 61 0.50 -24.10 1.01
N TRP A 62 0.45 -22.83 0.59
CA TRP A 62 1.45 -22.21 -0.28
C TRP A 62 2.89 -22.45 0.18
N ARG A 63 3.16 -22.19 1.47
CA ARG A 63 4.50 -22.30 2.07
C ARG A 63 5.03 -23.74 2.13
N GLU A 64 4.14 -24.72 2.12
CA GLU A 64 4.48 -26.15 2.19
C GLU A 64 4.70 -26.80 0.81
N ARG A 65 4.28 -26.12 -0.28
CA ARG A 65 4.44 -26.62 -1.66
C ARG A 65 5.90 -26.80 -2.08
N GLY A 66 6.84 -26.13 -1.38
CA GLY A 66 8.28 -26.31 -1.59
C GLY A 66 8.76 -27.74 -1.27
N PHE A 67 8.14 -28.40 -0.30
CA PHE A 67 8.47 -29.77 0.11
C PHE A 67 7.56 -30.82 -0.49
N TYR A 68 6.25 -30.58 -0.47
CA TYR A 68 5.25 -31.57 -0.90
C TYR A 68 4.81 -31.42 -2.36
N GLY A 69 5.39 -30.45 -3.07
CA GLY A 69 5.11 -30.18 -4.48
C GLY A 69 3.92 -29.26 -4.73
N ARG A 70 3.78 -28.81 -5.99
CA ARG A 70 2.77 -27.82 -6.41
C ARG A 70 1.32 -28.26 -6.19
N GLY A 71 1.06 -29.57 -6.06
CA GLY A 71 -0.28 -30.14 -5.83
C GLY A 71 -0.74 -30.13 -4.37
N TYR A 72 0.16 -29.86 -3.40
CA TYR A 72 -0.21 -29.85 -1.98
C TYR A 72 -1.21 -28.73 -1.64
N ARG A 73 -2.24 -29.07 -0.87
CA ARG A 73 -3.26 -28.13 -0.37
C ARG A 73 -3.58 -28.47 1.07
N VAL A 74 -3.76 -27.44 1.92
CA VAL A 74 -4.28 -27.63 3.29
C VAL A 74 -5.79 -27.88 3.24
N LYS A 75 -6.51 -27.15 2.38
CA LYS A 75 -7.93 -27.37 2.07
C LYS A 75 -8.10 -27.56 0.56
N GLN A 76 -8.82 -28.61 0.16
CA GLN A 76 -9.04 -28.93 -1.25
C GLN A 76 -10.00 -27.92 -1.91
N ASP A 77 -11.22 -27.82 -1.38
CA ASP A 77 -12.26 -26.93 -1.91
C ASP A 77 -12.28 -25.61 -1.14
N ILE A 78 -11.41 -24.67 -1.52
CA ILE A 78 -11.39 -23.32 -0.95
C ILE A 78 -12.55 -22.54 -1.55
N SER A 79 -13.39 -21.95 -0.70
CA SER A 79 -14.52 -21.12 -1.11
C SER A 79 -14.30 -19.65 -0.73
N ILE A 80 -15.09 -18.74 -1.34
CA ILE A 80 -15.07 -17.34 -0.92
C ILE A 80 -15.52 -17.19 0.54
N ALA A 81 -16.41 -18.06 1.02
CA ALA A 81 -16.90 -18.05 2.39
C ALA A 81 -15.76 -18.27 3.41
N ASP A 82 -14.79 -19.14 3.09
CA ASP A 82 -13.61 -19.35 3.92
C ASP A 82 -12.77 -18.07 4.04
N LEU A 83 -12.67 -17.29 2.95
CA LEU A 83 -11.91 -16.05 2.92
C LEU A 83 -12.65 -14.93 3.68
N VAL A 84 -13.96 -14.80 3.46
CA VAL A 84 -14.82 -13.79 4.07
C VAL A 84 -14.95 -13.99 5.57
N GLU A 85 -15.02 -15.23 6.06
CA GLU A 85 -15.10 -15.51 7.50
C GLU A 85 -13.88 -14.97 8.26
N ARG A 86 -12.67 -15.27 7.78
CA ARG A 86 -11.43 -14.78 8.40
C ARG A 86 -11.31 -13.26 8.26
N LEU A 87 -11.73 -12.71 7.11
CA LEU A 87 -11.78 -11.27 6.89
C LEU A 87 -12.64 -10.57 7.94
N HIS A 88 -13.90 -10.99 8.13
CA HIS A 88 -14.80 -10.34 9.09
C HIS A 88 -14.26 -10.36 10.51
N LYS A 89 -13.70 -11.49 10.97
CA LYS A 89 -13.07 -11.58 12.30
C LYS A 89 -11.93 -10.57 12.47
N THR A 90 -11.06 -10.42 11.46
CA THR A 90 -9.97 -9.44 11.51
C THR A 90 -10.49 -8.00 11.48
N LEU A 91 -11.51 -7.71 10.66
CA LEU A 91 -12.09 -6.37 10.58
C LEU A 91 -12.76 -5.93 11.88
N ASP A 92 -13.52 -6.82 12.51
CA ASP A 92 -14.20 -6.52 13.76
C ASP A 92 -13.20 -6.19 14.87
N HIS A 93 -12.12 -6.96 14.96
CA HIS A 93 -11.04 -6.70 15.91
C HIS A 93 -10.34 -5.35 15.64
N GLU A 94 -10.01 -5.04 14.38
CA GLU A 94 -9.36 -3.76 14.03
C GLU A 94 -10.24 -2.56 14.36
N VAL A 95 -11.54 -2.64 14.10
CA VAL A 95 -12.49 -1.58 14.46
C VAL A 95 -12.59 -1.41 15.98
N GLU A 96 -12.65 -2.51 16.72
CA GLU A 96 -12.69 -2.48 18.19
C GLU A 96 -11.45 -1.80 18.77
N VAL A 97 -10.25 -2.18 18.30
CA VAL A 97 -8.98 -1.57 18.71
C VAL A 97 -8.97 -0.07 18.39
N LEU A 98 -9.47 0.32 17.22
CA LEU A 98 -9.59 1.72 16.82
C LEU A 98 -10.49 2.52 17.76
N GLN A 99 -11.67 2.00 18.06
CA GLN A 99 -12.63 2.63 18.97
C GLN A 99 -12.05 2.78 20.37
N HIS A 100 -11.44 1.73 20.90
CA HIS A 100 -10.75 1.77 22.20
C HIS A 100 -9.64 2.82 22.24
N GLN A 101 -8.88 2.97 21.15
CA GLN A 101 -7.85 4.00 21.09
C GLN A 101 -8.43 5.41 21.08
N PHE A 102 -9.52 5.68 20.37
CA PHE A 102 -10.17 6.99 20.39
C PHE A 102 -10.73 7.30 21.78
N MET A 103 -11.42 6.34 22.40
CA MET A 103 -11.94 6.47 23.77
C MET A 103 -10.83 6.77 24.78
N ARG A 104 -9.73 6.00 24.75
CA ARG A 104 -8.59 6.19 25.68
C ARG A 104 -7.91 7.55 25.53
N ASN A 105 -7.95 8.15 24.33
CA ASN A 105 -7.39 9.48 24.08
C ASN A 105 -8.47 10.59 24.13
N ALA A 106 -9.69 10.31 24.58
CA ALA A 106 -10.80 11.27 24.63
C ALA A 106 -11.09 11.97 23.28
N VAL A 107 -10.83 11.29 22.17
CA VAL A 107 -11.15 11.78 20.82
C VAL A 107 -12.63 11.53 20.57
N LYS A 108 -13.39 12.60 20.28
CA LYS A 108 -14.79 12.46 19.88
C LYS A 108 -14.85 12.10 18.39
N SER A 109 -15.78 11.23 18.03
CA SER A 109 -16.05 10.88 16.64
C SER A 109 -17.54 10.97 16.33
N VAL A 110 -17.89 11.44 15.15
CA VAL A 110 -19.26 11.53 14.66
C VAL A 110 -19.39 10.95 13.26
N ARG A 111 -20.49 10.22 13.04
CA ARG A 111 -20.85 9.72 11.72
C ARG A 111 -21.63 10.78 10.96
N ALA A 112 -20.99 11.47 10.03
CA ALA A 112 -21.61 12.50 9.22
C ALA A 112 -20.82 12.79 7.94
N MET A 113 -21.48 13.42 6.98
CA MET A 113 -20.81 14.13 5.89
C MET A 113 -20.39 15.52 6.38
N ALA A 114 -19.11 15.85 6.27
CA ALA A 114 -18.62 17.20 6.52
C ALA A 114 -18.61 18.02 5.23
N LYS A 115 -18.94 19.30 5.35
CA LYS A 115 -18.76 20.30 4.28
C LYS A 115 -18.32 21.62 4.92
N PHE A 116 -17.27 22.24 4.37
CA PHE A 116 -16.88 23.58 4.79
C PHE A 116 -17.97 24.59 4.43
N VAL A 117 -18.34 25.40 5.41
CA VAL A 117 -19.30 26.51 5.28
C VAL A 117 -18.67 27.85 5.67
N GLY A 118 -17.38 27.84 6.05
CA GLY A 118 -16.54 29.00 6.29
C GLY A 118 -15.12 28.58 6.66
N PRO A 119 -14.20 29.55 6.85
CA PRO A 119 -12.78 29.28 7.12
C PRO A 119 -12.52 28.48 8.41
N ASN A 120 -13.42 28.58 9.37
CA ASN A 120 -13.33 27.92 10.68
C ASN A 120 -14.63 27.18 11.06
N LYS A 121 -15.45 26.82 10.07
CA LYS A 121 -16.76 26.20 10.31
C LYS A 121 -17.09 25.12 9.29
N VAL A 122 -17.57 23.97 9.77
CA VAL A 122 -18.13 22.90 8.93
C VAL A 122 -19.57 22.64 9.29
N SER A 123 -20.39 22.33 8.29
CA SER A 123 -21.66 21.66 8.48
C SER A 123 -21.46 20.15 8.53
N LEU A 124 -22.20 19.48 9.40
CA LEU A 124 -22.25 18.04 9.55
C LEU A 124 -23.67 17.57 9.24
N THR A 125 -23.80 16.67 8.26
CA THR A 125 -25.08 16.06 7.90
C THR A 125 -25.01 14.56 8.18
N ALA A 126 -25.81 14.07 9.13
CA ALA A 126 -25.92 12.65 9.43
C ALA A 126 -26.83 11.94 8.43
N ASP A 127 -26.80 10.60 8.41
CA ASP A 127 -27.55 9.81 7.43
C ASP A 127 -29.08 9.90 7.60
N ASN A 128 -29.55 10.27 8.79
CA ASN A 128 -30.96 10.54 9.06
C ASN A 128 -31.41 11.95 8.64
N GLY A 129 -30.50 12.76 8.08
CA GLY A 129 -30.75 14.15 7.68
C GLY A 129 -30.48 15.17 8.78
N ASP A 130 -30.09 14.76 9.99
CA ASP A 130 -29.77 15.70 11.06
C ASP A 130 -28.62 16.62 10.65
N TYR A 131 -28.82 17.91 10.87
CA TYR A 131 -27.89 18.96 10.49
C TYR A 131 -27.35 19.65 11.74
N SER A 132 -26.04 19.83 11.79
CA SER A 132 -25.37 20.66 12.80
C SER A 132 -24.20 21.40 12.18
N GLU A 133 -23.72 22.44 12.86
CA GLU A 133 -22.49 23.13 12.46
C GLU A 133 -21.52 23.13 13.62
N VAL A 134 -20.23 23.00 13.30
CA VAL A 134 -19.15 22.92 14.28
C VAL A 134 -18.05 23.88 13.90
N GLY A 135 -17.61 24.69 14.86
CA GLY A 135 -16.46 25.58 14.73
C GLY A 135 -15.14 24.90 15.10
N PHE A 136 -14.07 25.19 14.37
CA PHE A 136 -12.74 24.60 14.61
C PHE A 136 -11.60 25.63 14.52
N THR A 137 -10.54 25.42 15.30
CA THR A 137 -9.31 26.21 15.17
C THR A 137 -8.51 25.74 13.95
N ASN A 138 -8.11 24.47 13.92
CA ASN A 138 -7.42 23.83 12.80
C ASN A 138 -8.27 22.68 12.22
N ALA A 139 -8.10 22.38 10.93
CA ALA A 139 -8.71 21.22 10.28
C ALA A 139 -7.69 20.37 9.52
N LEU A 140 -7.90 19.06 9.52
CA LEU A 140 -7.18 18.10 8.68
C LEU A 140 -8.15 17.39 7.74
N ILE A 141 -7.91 17.49 6.45
CA ILE A 141 -8.57 16.72 5.39
C ILE A 141 -7.81 15.39 5.23
N ALA A 142 -8.46 14.29 5.62
CA ALA A 142 -7.93 12.92 5.57
C ALA A 142 -8.94 11.97 4.86
N VAL A 143 -9.61 12.47 3.82
CA VAL A 143 -10.73 11.79 3.15
C VAL A 143 -10.32 10.63 2.24
N GLY A 144 -9.02 10.45 2.01
CA GLY A 144 -8.45 9.36 1.21
C GLY A 144 -8.86 9.41 -0.27
N THR A 145 -8.93 8.23 -0.89
CA THR A 145 -9.24 8.05 -2.31
C THR A 145 -10.31 6.99 -2.54
N ARG A 146 -10.90 6.98 -3.74
CA ARG A 146 -11.79 5.94 -4.26
C ARG A 146 -11.24 5.34 -5.55
N PRO A 147 -11.60 4.11 -5.94
CA PRO A 147 -11.22 3.54 -7.23
C PRO A 147 -11.58 4.46 -8.39
N HIS A 148 -10.71 4.52 -9.40
CA HIS A 148 -11.00 5.27 -10.62
C HIS A 148 -11.97 4.48 -11.48
N ARG A 149 -13.14 5.06 -11.78
CA ARG A 149 -14.21 4.43 -12.59
C ARG A 149 -14.52 5.29 -13.83
N PRO A 150 -13.87 5.02 -14.97
CA PRO A 150 -14.24 5.62 -16.25
C PRO A 150 -15.69 5.29 -16.61
N ARG A 151 -16.37 6.20 -17.31
CA ARG A 151 -17.81 6.06 -17.65
C ARG A 151 -18.09 4.93 -18.64
N ASP A 152 -17.10 4.60 -19.45
CA ASP A 152 -17.10 3.59 -20.52
C ASP A 152 -16.81 2.17 -20.01
N VAL A 153 -16.42 2.01 -18.74
CA VAL A 153 -16.20 0.69 -18.13
C VAL A 153 -17.50 0.23 -17.44
N PRO A 154 -18.08 -0.93 -17.81
CA PRO A 154 -19.37 -1.38 -17.32
C PRO A 154 -19.25 -2.11 -15.99
N PHE A 155 -18.98 -1.37 -14.91
CA PHE A 155 -18.91 -1.99 -13.59
C PHE A 155 -20.30 -2.48 -13.12
N ASP A 156 -20.45 -3.79 -12.97
CA ASP A 156 -21.73 -4.44 -12.70
C ASP A 156 -21.76 -5.26 -11.41
N LYS A 157 -20.61 -5.40 -10.71
CA LYS A 157 -20.45 -6.26 -9.52
C LYS A 157 -20.79 -7.74 -9.76
N ILE A 158 -20.76 -8.17 -11.01
CA ILE A 158 -21.01 -9.57 -11.42
C ILE A 158 -19.80 -10.09 -12.19
N ARG A 159 -19.33 -9.32 -13.17
CA ARG A 159 -18.20 -9.68 -14.04
C ARG A 159 -17.11 -8.60 -14.03
N VAL A 160 -17.45 -7.34 -13.77
CA VAL A 160 -16.51 -6.22 -13.78
C VAL A 160 -16.55 -5.52 -12.43
N PHE A 161 -15.42 -5.57 -11.73
CA PHE A 161 -15.26 -5.08 -10.36
C PHE A 161 -14.14 -4.05 -10.30
N ASP A 162 -14.29 -3.08 -9.40
CA ASP A 162 -13.15 -2.30 -8.91
C ASP A 162 -12.52 -2.96 -7.67
N SER A 163 -11.41 -2.41 -7.17
CA SER A 163 -10.69 -2.98 -6.02
C SER A 163 -11.49 -3.03 -4.73
N ASP A 164 -12.40 -2.07 -4.52
CA ASP A 164 -13.19 -2.00 -3.29
C ASP A 164 -14.32 -3.05 -3.34
N GLU A 165 -14.81 -3.36 -4.53
CA GLU A 165 -15.87 -4.35 -4.79
C GLU A 165 -15.36 -5.81 -4.83
N MET A 166 -14.05 -6.05 -4.97
CA MET A 166 -13.48 -7.41 -4.97
C MET A 166 -13.74 -8.20 -3.68
N LEU A 167 -14.11 -7.51 -2.59
CA LEU A 167 -14.47 -8.14 -1.32
C LEU A 167 -15.92 -8.66 -1.31
N GLU A 168 -16.72 -8.29 -2.32
CA GLU A 168 -18.14 -8.65 -2.46
C GLU A 168 -18.34 -9.85 -3.41
N LEU A 169 -17.26 -10.53 -3.82
CA LEU A 169 -17.36 -11.73 -4.66
C LEU A 169 -18.25 -12.80 -4.00
N ASP A 170 -19.08 -13.45 -4.81
CA ASP A 170 -19.98 -14.53 -4.41
C ASP A 170 -19.35 -15.92 -4.60
N HIS A 171 -18.34 -16.03 -5.47
CA HIS A 171 -17.55 -17.25 -5.68
C HIS A 171 -16.11 -16.91 -6.11
N LEU A 172 -15.21 -17.90 -6.04
CA LEU A 172 -13.88 -17.77 -6.64
C LEU A 172 -14.02 -17.87 -8.17
N PRO A 173 -13.48 -16.90 -8.94
CA PRO A 173 -13.58 -16.93 -10.38
C PRO A 173 -12.76 -18.07 -10.98
N ARG A 174 -13.29 -18.70 -12.04
CA ARG A 174 -12.55 -19.67 -12.86
C ARG A 174 -11.40 -19.02 -13.62
N THR A 175 -11.50 -17.75 -13.98
CA THR A 175 -10.46 -16.97 -14.67
C THR A 175 -10.57 -15.48 -14.33
N LEU A 176 -9.44 -14.79 -14.21
CA LEU A 176 -9.38 -13.37 -13.84
C LEU A 176 -8.53 -12.57 -14.84
N THR A 177 -9.08 -11.47 -15.35
CA THR A 177 -8.29 -10.43 -16.02
C THR A 177 -8.11 -9.25 -15.08
N VAL A 178 -6.88 -8.77 -14.90
CA VAL A 178 -6.58 -7.58 -14.09
C VAL A 178 -6.08 -6.47 -15.01
N ILE A 179 -6.72 -5.30 -14.94
CA ILE A 179 -6.36 -4.12 -15.73
C ILE A 179 -5.65 -3.12 -14.84
N GLY A 180 -4.39 -2.83 -15.15
CA GLY A 180 -3.50 -1.97 -14.37
C GLY A 180 -2.54 -2.78 -13.51
N ALA A 181 -1.24 -2.60 -13.74
CA ALA A 181 -0.17 -3.27 -13.00
C ALA A 181 0.48 -2.36 -11.95
N GLY A 182 -0.34 -1.54 -11.29
CA GLY A 182 0.04 -0.88 -10.04
C GLY A 182 0.01 -1.86 -8.86
N VAL A 183 0.38 -1.37 -7.67
CA VAL A 183 0.45 -2.18 -6.43
C VAL A 183 -0.81 -3.02 -6.20
N ILE A 184 -2.00 -2.40 -6.25
CA ILE A 184 -3.28 -3.08 -6.01
C ILE A 184 -3.52 -4.20 -7.03
N GLY A 185 -3.32 -3.91 -8.32
CA GLY A 185 -3.52 -4.89 -9.39
C GLY A 185 -2.57 -6.08 -9.26
N VAL A 186 -1.30 -5.82 -8.97
CA VAL A 186 -0.29 -6.87 -8.75
C VAL A 186 -0.63 -7.72 -7.53
N GLU A 187 -0.99 -7.11 -6.39
CA GLU A 187 -1.36 -7.84 -5.18
C GLU A 187 -2.52 -8.81 -5.45
N TYR A 188 -3.65 -8.31 -5.98
CA TYR A 188 -4.79 -9.18 -6.29
C TYR A 188 -4.46 -10.24 -7.34
N ALA A 189 -3.74 -9.89 -8.41
CA ALA A 189 -3.31 -10.85 -9.43
C ALA A 189 -2.54 -12.03 -8.80
N THR A 190 -1.61 -11.74 -7.89
CA THR A 190 -0.81 -12.80 -7.24
C THR A 190 -1.57 -13.58 -6.17
N ILE A 191 -2.53 -12.96 -5.47
CA ILE A 191 -3.43 -13.64 -4.53
C ILE A 191 -4.27 -14.67 -5.27
N PHE A 192 -4.94 -14.29 -6.37
CA PHE A 192 -5.74 -15.23 -7.15
C PHE A 192 -4.87 -16.29 -7.86
N SER A 193 -3.69 -15.92 -8.34
CA SER A 193 -2.72 -16.91 -8.85
C SER A 193 -2.29 -17.92 -7.78
N ALA A 194 -2.22 -17.54 -6.49
CA ALA A 194 -1.88 -18.47 -5.41
C ALA A 194 -3.01 -19.45 -5.07
N LEU A 195 -4.26 -19.10 -5.44
CA LEU A 195 -5.41 -20.01 -5.50
C LEU A 195 -5.46 -20.84 -6.80
N ASP A 196 -4.42 -20.76 -7.63
CA ASP A 196 -4.33 -21.43 -8.94
C ASP A 196 -5.40 -20.97 -9.95
N VAL A 197 -5.99 -19.78 -9.74
CA VAL A 197 -6.85 -19.12 -10.73
C VAL A 197 -5.96 -18.65 -11.90
N PRO A 198 -6.29 -18.98 -13.17
CA PRO A 198 -5.64 -18.40 -14.32
C PRO A 198 -5.84 -16.88 -14.38
N VAL A 199 -4.73 -16.13 -14.31
CA VAL A 199 -4.74 -14.67 -14.32
C VAL A 199 -4.10 -14.12 -15.60
N THR A 200 -4.74 -13.10 -16.19
CA THR A 200 -4.14 -12.24 -17.22
C THR A 200 -4.02 -10.81 -16.70
N LEU A 201 -2.79 -10.30 -16.54
CA LEU A 201 -2.51 -8.93 -16.15
C LEU A 201 -2.23 -8.07 -17.39
N VAL A 202 -2.94 -6.96 -17.54
CA VAL A 202 -2.84 -6.05 -18.69
C VAL A 202 -2.42 -4.65 -18.21
N GLU A 203 -1.38 -4.11 -18.82
CA GLU A 203 -0.84 -2.77 -18.50
C GLU A 203 -0.47 -2.04 -19.81
N PRO A 204 -0.92 -0.78 -19.99
CA PRO A 204 -0.56 0.01 -21.18
C PRO A 204 0.92 0.40 -21.23
N ARG A 205 1.60 0.51 -20.09
CA ARG A 205 3.05 0.77 -20.03
C ARG A 205 3.87 -0.49 -20.32
N ASN A 206 5.11 -0.29 -20.76
CA ASN A 206 6.07 -1.38 -20.99
C ASN A 206 6.69 -1.93 -19.69
N THR A 207 6.40 -1.29 -18.57
CA THR A 207 6.99 -1.55 -17.26
C THR A 207 5.91 -1.52 -16.19
N ILE A 208 6.20 -2.18 -15.06
CA ILE A 208 5.33 -2.21 -13.89
C ILE A 208 6.14 -1.76 -12.69
N LEU A 209 5.47 -1.21 -11.67
CA LEU A 209 6.09 -0.84 -10.39
C LEU A 209 7.40 -0.03 -10.56
N ASP A 210 7.38 1.01 -11.42
CA ASP A 210 8.58 1.76 -11.84
C ASP A 210 9.43 2.38 -10.72
N PHE A 211 8.90 2.43 -9.50
CA PHE A 211 9.61 2.90 -8.29
C PHE A 211 10.39 1.78 -7.57
N VAL A 212 10.31 0.54 -8.04
CA VAL A 212 11.05 -0.62 -7.54
C VAL A 212 12.24 -0.87 -8.47
N ASP A 213 13.37 -1.30 -7.90
CA ASP A 213 14.57 -1.72 -8.63
C ASP A 213 14.25 -2.73 -9.75
N ARG A 214 14.87 -2.55 -10.93
CA ARG A 214 14.50 -3.33 -12.13
C ARG A 214 14.77 -4.83 -11.95
N GLU A 215 15.86 -5.20 -11.30
CA GLU A 215 16.24 -6.61 -11.12
C GLU A 215 15.19 -7.35 -10.26
N ILE A 216 14.65 -6.64 -9.27
CA ILE A 216 13.57 -7.13 -8.39
C ILE A 216 12.28 -7.34 -9.19
N VAL A 217 11.92 -6.38 -10.05
CA VAL A 217 10.72 -6.47 -10.91
C VAL A 217 10.87 -7.58 -11.95
N ASP A 218 12.05 -7.73 -12.54
CA ASP A 218 12.31 -8.74 -13.58
C ASP A 218 12.24 -10.17 -13.01
N ASP A 219 12.84 -10.41 -11.83
CA ASP A 219 12.71 -11.68 -11.11
C ASP A 219 11.25 -11.96 -10.72
N PHE A 220 10.53 -10.95 -10.23
CA PHE A 220 9.11 -11.09 -9.91
C PHE A 220 8.28 -11.47 -11.15
N ILE A 221 8.47 -10.78 -12.29
CA ILE A 221 7.77 -11.09 -13.55
C ILE A 221 8.11 -12.51 -14.02
N HIS A 222 9.37 -12.94 -13.90
CA HIS A 222 9.79 -14.29 -14.23
C HIS A 222 9.05 -15.33 -13.38
N GLN A 223 9.02 -15.16 -12.05
CA GLN A 223 8.30 -16.04 -11.14
C GLN A 223 6.80 -16.10 -11.45
N MET A 224 6.21 -14.96 -11.82
CA MET A 224 4.78 -14.90 -12.17
C MET A 224 4.46 -15.67 -13.45
N ARG A 225 5.33 -15.58 -14.47
CA ARG A 225 5.19 -16.35 -15.71
C ARG A 225 5.40 -17.85 -15.49
N ASP A 226 6.37 -18.24 -14.65
CA ASP A 226 6.58 -19.65 -14.28
C ASP A 226 5.37 -20.27 -13.56
N ARG A 227 4.58 -19.44 -12.88
CA ARG A 227 3.29 -19.80 -12.26
C ARG A 227 2.10 -19.77 -13.22
N GLY A 228 2.33 -19.53 -14.51
CA GLY A 228 1.27 -19.52 -15.54
C GLY A 228 0.47 -18.22 -15.64
N MET A 229 0.88 -17.13 -14.96
CA MET A 229 0.23 -15.84 -15.15
C MET A 229 0.63 -15.25 -16.52
N THR A 230 -0.38 -14.82 -17.29
CA THR A 230 -0.14 -14.09 -18.54
C THR A 230 0.02 -12.61 -18.23
N ILE A 231 1.17 -12.01 -18.60
CA ILE A 231 1.44 -10.58 -18.40
C ILE A 231 1.56 -9.90 -19.76
N ARG A 232 0.68 -8.92 -20.02
CA ARG A 232 0.61 -8.14 -21.25
C ARG A 232 0.95 -6.68 -20.96
N LEU A 233 2.22 -6.34 -21.08
CA LEU A 233 2.72 -4.97 -21.03
C LEU A 233 2.59 -4.31 -22.41
N GLY A 234 2.62 -2.98 -22.45
CA GLY A 234 2.48 -2.20 -23.70
C GLY A 234 1.10 -2.35 -24.35
N SER A 235 0.08 -2.79 -23.59
CA SER A 235 -1.21 -3.22 -24.12
C SER A 235 -2.33 -2.32 -23.59
N THR A 236 -2.83 -1.42 -24.43
CA THR A 236 -3.95 -0.54 -24.09
C THR A 236 -5.28 -1.27 -24.26
N VAL A 237 -6.15 -1.17 -23.25
CA VAL A 237 -7.54 -1.65 -23.33
C VAL A 237 -8.35 -0.65 -24.14
N LYS A 238 -9.07 -1.14 -25.16
CA LYS A 238 -9.96 -0.35 -26.00
C LYS A 238 -11.40 -0.40 -25.51
N GLU A 239 -11.86 -1.57 -25.09
CA GLU A 239 -13.26 -1.79 -24.69
C GLU A 239 -13.35 -2.94 -23.69
N ILE A 240 -14.30 -2.83 -22.75
CA ILE A 240 -14.68 -3.89 -21.83
C ILE A 240 -16.18 -4.09 -21.97
N VAL A 241 -16.61 -5.32 -22.24
CA VAL A 241 -18.04 -5.67 -22.35
C VAL A 241 -18.35 -6.78 -21.37
N SER A 242 -19.34 -6.55 -20.50
CA SER A 242 -19.91 -7.62 -19.67
C SER A 242 -20.92 -8.42 -20.49
N LYS A 243 -20.72 -9.73 -20.58
CA LYS A 243 -21.64 -10.70 -21.21
C LYS A 243 -22.22 -11.60 -20.10
N PRO A 244 -23.29 -12.37 -20.36
CA PRO A 244 -23.91 -13.24 -19.34
C PRO A 244 -22.91 -14.19 -18.65
N ASP A 245 -22.02 -14.83 -19.41
CA ASP A 245 -21.14 -15.89 -18.88
C ASP A 245 -19.68 -15.45 -18.66
N TYR A 246 -19.27 -14.31 -19.21
CA TYR A 246 -17.89 -13.82 -19.16
C TYR A 246 -17.81 -12.30 -19.40
N ALA A 247 -16.70 -11.69 -18.99
CA ALA A 247 -16.31 -10.37 -19.45
C ALA A 247 -15.33 -10.49 -20.63
N GLU A 248 -15.51 -9.63 -21.62
CA GLU A 248 -14.68 -9.53 -22.82
C GLU A 248 -13.88 -8.23 -22.79
N VAL A 249 -12.54 -8.33 -22.86
CA VAL A 249 -11.63 -7.19 -22.92
C VAL A 249 -10.98 -7.15 -24.30
N THR A 250 -11.26 -6.10 -25.07
CA THR A 250 -10.66 -5.87 -26.38
C THR A 250 -9.48 -4.92 -26.24
N LEU A 251 -8.31 -5.33 -26.74
CA LEU A 251 -7.10 -4.52 -26.76
C LEU A 251 -7.04 -3.63 -28.02
N ALA A 252 -6.22 -2.58 -27.97
CA ALA A 252 -6.05 -1.64 -29.08
C ALA A 252 -5.52 -2.28 -30.37
N ASP A 253 -4.80 -3.40 -30.26
CA ASP A 253 -4.30 -4.18 -31.40
C ASP A 253 -5.33 -5.20 -31.97
N GLY A 254 -6.56 -5.20 -31.45
CA GLY A 254 -7.64 -6.07 -31.89
C GLY A 254 -7.68 -7.45 -31.24
N ARG A 255 -6.71 -7.80 -30.37
CA ARG A 255 -6.77 -9.04 -29.59
C ARG A 255 -7.86 -8.95 -28.52
N THR A 256 -8.49 -10.08 -28.25
CA THR A 256 -9.56 -10.19 -27.24
C THR A 256 -9.15 -11.15 -26.14
N ILE A 257 -9.42 -10.77 -24.90
CA ILE A 257 -9.23 -11.59 -23.70
C ILE A 257 -10.61 -11.85 -23.10
N ARG A 258 -10.93 -13.11 -22.83
CA ARG A 258 -12.16 -13.51 -22.14
C ARG A 258 -11.80 -14.04 -20.77
N SER A 259 -12.48 -13.55 -19.75
CA SER A 259 -12.36 -14.07 -18.39
C SER A 259 -13.71 -14.03 -17.69
N GLU A 260 -13.86 -14.85 -16.65
CA GLU A 260 -15.07 -14.84 -15.85
C GLU A 260 -15.22 -13.51 -15.11
N ILE A 261 -14.12 -12.99 -14.58
CA ILE A 261 -14.11 -11.69 -13.89
C ILE A 261 -13.01 -10.80 -14.46
N VAL A 262 -13.28 -9.50 -14.50
CA VAL A 262 -12.33 -8.41 -14.73
C VAL A 262 -12.22 -7.58 -13.45
N LEU A 263 -11.00 -7.44 -12.94
CA LEU A 263 -10.65 -6.45 -11.93
C LEU A 263 -10.05 -5.22 -12.61
N TYR A 264 -10.72 -4.08 -12.51
CA TYR A 264 -10.21 -2.81 -12.98
C TYR A 264 -9.46 -2.07 -11.85
N ALA A 265 -8.13 -2.11 -11.90
CA ALA A 265 -7.22 -1.55 -10.89
C ALA A 265 -6.31 -0.44 -11.47
N ALA A 266 -6.81 0.36 -12.42
CA ALA A 266 -6.05 1.39 -13.14
C ALA A 266 -5.89 2.74 -12.38
N GLY A 267 -5.79 2.67 -11.04
CA GLY A 267 -5.54 3.81 -10.17
C GLY A 267 -6.75 4.26 -9.34
N ARG A 268 -6.52 5.31 -8.54
CA ARG A 268 -7.49 5.88 -7.60
C ARG A 268 -7.57 7.39 -7.76
N SER A 269 -8.69 7.98 -7.33
CA SER A 269 -8.95 9.42 -7.37
C SER A 269 -9.30 9.95 -5.98
N GLY A 270 -8.93 11.18 -5.66
CA GLY A 270 -9.19 11.78 -4.36
C GLY A 270 -10.68 11.84 -4.03
N ASN A 271 -11.04 11.50 -2.80
CA ASN A 271 -12.42 11.38 -2.38
C ASN A 271 -12.95 12.71 -1.80
N LEU A 272 -12.88 13.77 -2.60
CA LEU A 272 -13.22 15.12 -2.17
C LEU A 272 -14.72 15.39 -2.10
N GLY A 273 -15.53 14.66 -2.86
CA GLY A 273 -16.99 14.79 -2.87
C GLY A 273 -17.45 16.25 -2.95
N SER A 274 -18.39 16.62 -2.09
CA SER A 274 -18.92 17.99 -1.92
C SER A 274 -18.37 18.65 -0.65
N LEU A 275 -17.07 18.51 -0.37
CA LEU A 275 -16.44 19.01 0.85
C LEU A 275 -16.45 20.54 0.97
N GLY A 276 -16.74 21.28 -0.11
CA GLY A 276 -16.81 22.74 -0.10
C GLY A 276 -15.43 23.40 -0.07
N LEU A 277 -14.45 22.84 -0.79
CA LEU A 277 -13.07 23.35 -0.80
C LEU A 277 -12.97 24.79 -1.33
N ASP A 278 -13.89 25.17 -2.22
CA ASP A 278 -14.04 26.52 -2.76
C ASP A 278 -14.28 27.56 -1.67
N VAL A 279 -15.07 27.21 -0.64
CA VAL A 279 -15.38 28.08 0.51
C VAL A 279 -14.14 28.44 1.33
N VAL A 280 -13.12 27.59 1.27
CA VAL A 280 -11.85 27.76 2.02
C VAL A 280 -10.66 28.05 1.11
N GLY A 281 -10.88 28.29 -0.19
CA GLY A 281 -9.83 28.65 -1.13
C GLY A 281 -8.80 27.52 -1.38
N ILE A 282 -9.24 26.27 -1.31
CA ILE A 282 -8.40 25.10 -1.62
C ILE A 282 -8.80 24.54 -2.99
N GLU A 283 -7.81 24.32 -3.84
CA GLU A 283 -8.01 23.70 -5.15
C GLU A 283 -7.50 22.25 -5.15
N ALA A 284 -8.11 21.45 -6.01
CA ALA A 284 -7.68 20.08 -6.28
C ALA A 284 -7.41 19.88 -7.76
N ASP A 285 -6.45 19.01 -8.07
CA ASP A 285 -6.12 18.68 -9.46
C ASP A 285 -7.21 17.83 -10.14
N SER A 286 -7.00 17.51 -11.42
CA SER A 286 -7.93 16.69 -12.21
C SER A 286 -8.16 15.26 -11.67
N ARG A 287 -7.28 14.77 -10.79
CA ARG A 287 -7.42 13.49 -10.09
C ARG A 287 -7.97 13.64 -8.67
N GLY A 288 -8.36 14.85 -8.28
CA GLY A 288 -8.88 15.17 -6.95
C GLY A 288 -7.81 15.22 -5.87
N ARG A 289 -6.55 15.53 -6.22
CA ARG A 289 -5.45 15.65 -5.26
C ARG A 289 -5.31 17.08 -4.77
N ILE A 290 -5.12 17.26 -3.46
CA ILE A 290 -4.91 18.57 -2.83
C ILE A 290 -3.41 18.87 -2.80
N LYS A 291 -3.03 20.07 -3.25
CA LYS A 291 -1.66 20.55 -3.12
C LYS A 291 -1.39 20.98 -1.67
N VAL A 292 -0.26 20.54 -1.13
CA VAL A 292 0.19 20.88 0.22
C VAL A 292 1.67 21.25 0.23
N ASP A 293 2.09 21.92 1.28
CA ASP A 293 3.49 22.03 1.64
C ASP A 293 4.07 20.63 1.96
N PRO A 294 5.19 20.22 1.34
CA PRO A 294 5.70 18.86 1.45
C PRO A 294 6.30 18.51 2.83
N GLN A 295 6.64 19.51 3.66
CA GLN A 295 7.23 19.28 4.98
C GLN A 295 6.18 19.31 6.09
N THR A 296 5.15 20.16 5.95
CA THR A 296 4.17 20.45 7.00
C THR A 296 2.78 19.93 6.68
N PHE A 297 2.51 19.58 5.41
CA PHE A 297 1.21 19.16 4.88
C PHE A 297 0.11 20.24 4.98
N GLN A 298 0.51 21.50 5.14
CA GLN A 298 -0.39 22.64 5.14
C GLN A 298 -0.92 22.93 3.74
N THR A 299 -2.19 23.31 3.61
CA THR A 299 -2.80 23.69 2.32
C THR A 299 -2.59 25.18 2.05
N SER A 300 -3.20 25.72 0.98
CA SER A 300 -3.27 27.17 0.75
C SER A 300 -4.00 27.94 1.86
N ALA A 301 -4.88 27.27 2.62
CA ALA A 301 -5.55 27.85 3.78
C ALA A 301 -4.71 27.63 5.05
N PRO A 302 -4.31 28.69 5.78
CA PRO A 302 -3.34 28.60 6.88
C PRO A 302 -3.74 27.67 8.03
N ASN A 303 -5.02 27.47 8.27
CA ASN A 303 -5.54 26.63 9.35
C ASN A 303 -6.04 25.25 8.86
N ILE A 304 -5.79 24.89 7.60
CA ILE A 304 -6.24 23.63 7.00
C ILE A 304 -5.06 22.85 6.43
N TYR A 305 -5.03 21.57 6.75
CA TYR A 305 -4.03 20.60 6.34
C TYR A 305 -4.68 19.50 5.50
N ALA A 306 -3.90 18.79 4.69
CA ALA A 306 -4.37 17.59 3.99
C ALA A 306 -3.29 16.49 4.00
N THR A 307 -3.67 15.25 4.25
CA THR A 307 -2.71 14.13 4.38
C THR A 307 -3.29 12.81 3.88
N GLY A 308 -2.40 11.86 3.59
CA GLY A 308 -2.72 10.55 3.05
C GLY A 308 -3.01 10.57 1.56
N ASP A 309 -3.72 9.58 1.04
CA ASP A 309 -3.87 9.39 -0.41
C ASP A 309 -4.45 10.60 -1.18
N VAL A 310 -5.17 11.48 -0.49
CA VAL A 310 -5.76 12.69 -1.09
C VAL A 310 -4.71 13.73 -1.51
N ILE A 311 -3.46 13.63 -1.05
CA ILE A 311 -2.36 14.50 -1.51
C ILE A 311 -1.47 13.84 -2.57
N GLY A 312 -1.76 12.58 -2.94
CA GLY A 312 -1.00 11.82 -3.93
C GLY A 312 0.11 10.96 -3.35
N PHE A 313 1.12 10.67 -4.18
CA PHE A 313 2.21 9.75 -3.85
C PHE A 313 3.16 10.37 -2.80
N PRO A 314 3.69 9.59 -1.83
CA PRO A 314 3.46 8.16 -1.60
C PRO A 314 2.14 7.87 -0.87
N SER A 315 1.24 7.14 -1.53
CA SER A 315 -0.10 6.78 -1.01
C SER A 315 -0.04 5.42 -0.30
N LEU A 316 0.68 5.37 0.82
CA LEU A 316 0.81 4.19 1.68
C LEU A 316 0.22 4.47 3.07
N ALA A 317 -0.41 3.47 3.70
CA ALA A 317 -0.99 3.63 5.03
C ALA A 317 0.05 4.03 6.09
N SER A 318 1.25 3.44 6.05
CA SER A 318 2.36 3.75 6.96
C SER A 318 2.82 5.21 6.82
N THR A 319 3.10 5.64 5.59
CA THR A 319 3.52 7.03 5.33
C THR A 319 2.40 8.01 5.68
N SER A 320 1.15 7.68 5.37
CA SER A 320 -0.03 8.49 5.72
C SER A 320 -0.15 8.73 7.23
N MET A 321 0.15 7.73 8.07
CA MET A 321 0.14 7.91 9.53
C MET A 321 1.16 8.98 9.95
N GLU A 322 2.40 8.91 9.44
CA GLU A 322 3.42 9.92 9.78
C GLU A 322 3.08 11.31 9.24
N GLN A 323 2.51 11.41 8.03
CA GLN A 323 2.01 12.68 7.49
C GLN A 323 0.97 13.31 8.43
N GLY A 324 0.00 12.53 8.92
CA GLY A 324 -1.00 13.00 9.88
C GLY A 324 -0.40 13.47 11.21
N ARG A 325 0.65 12.77 11.69
CA ARG A 325 1.38 13.17 12.91
C ARG A 325 2.09 14.51 12.73
N VAL A 326 2.79 14.67 11.61
CA VAL A 326 3.54 15.90 11.30
C VAL A 326 2.58 17.09 11.16
N ALA A 327 1.48 16.92 10.41
CA ALA A 327 0.46 17.96 10.25
C ALA A 327 -0.12 18.41 11.60
N ALA A 328 -0.45 17.46 12.48
CA ALA A 328 -0.97 17.77 13.82
C ALA A 328 0.06 18.51 14.69
N CYS A 329 1.34 18.12 14.66
CA CYS A 329 2.39 18.82 15.39
C CYS A 329 2.60 20.24 14.87
N HIS A 330 2.65 20.43 13.55
CA HIS A 330 2.78 21.74 12.93
C HIS A 330 1.61 22.66 13.28
N ALA A 331 0.36 22.16 13.20
CA ALA A 331 -0.85 22.90 13.53
C ALA A 331 -0.87 23.48 14.97
N PHE A 332 -0.08 22.92 15.87
CA PHE A 332 0.02 23.34 17.28
C PHE A 332 1.43 23.81 17.68
N GLY A 333 2.29 24.13 16.72
CA GLY A 333 3.62 24.72 16.97
C GLY A 333 4.61 23.77 17.65
N VAL A 334 4.41 22.46 17.54
CA VAL A 334 5.33 21.46 18.09
C VAL A 334 6.41 21.15 17.06
N GLN A 335 7.66 21.45 17.41
CA GLN A 335 8.81 21.10 16.58
C GLN A 335 9.07 19.59 16.61
N LEU A 336 9.24 19.01 15.42
CA LEU A 336 9.65 17.63 15.24
C LEU A 336 11.07 17.59 14.67
N PRO A 337 11.83 16.50 14.92
CA PRO A 337 13.01 16.21 14.13
C PRO A 337 12.67 16.19 12.62
N PRO A 338 13.62 16.51 11.74
CA PRO A 338 13.43 16.38 10.30
C PRO A 338 12.92 14.98 9.94
N PRO A 339 11.93 14.86 9.04
CA PRO A 339 11.47 13.55 8.60
C PRO A 339 12.59 12.81 7.86
N PRO A 340 12.61 11.47 7.89
CA PRO A 340 13.50 10.69 7.04
C PRO A 340 13.30 11.05 5.57
N GLU A 341 14.39 11.08 4.80
CA GLU A 341 14.33 11.34 3.36
C GLU A 341 13.74 10.15 2.58
N THR A 342 13.82 8.95 3.16
CA THR A 342 13.37 7.71 2.51
C THR A 342 12.43 6.92 3.42
N PHE A 343 11.46 6.26 2.80
CA PHE A 343 10.47 5.43 3.47
C PHE A 343 10.47 4.04 2.83
N PRO A 344 10.21 2.97 3.59
CA PRO A 344 10.06 1.65 3.03
C PRO A 344 8.74 1.56 2.26
N TYR A 345 8.80 0.94 1.10
CA TYR A 345 7.63 0.54 0.32
C TYR A 345 7.47 -0.96 0.46
N GLY A 346 6.27 -1.41 0.84
CA GLY A 346 5.92 -2.82 0.92
C GLY A 346 4.79 -3.15 -0.06
N ILE A 347 5.01 -4.15 -0.90
CA ILE A 347 4.04 -4.69 -1.85
C ILE A 347 3.80 -6.14 -1.45
N TYR A 348 2.59 -6.42 -1.00
CA TYR A 348 2.24 -7.73 -0.45
C TYR A 348 1.76 -8.66 -1.55
N ALA A 349 2.51 -8.70 -2.64
CA ALA A 349 2.33 -9.72 -3.65
C ALA A 349 2.75 -11.09 -3.10
N VAL A 350 2.58 -12.13 -3.90
CA VAL A 350 3.08 -13.46 -3.61
C VAL A 350 4.07 -13.81 -4.72
N PRO A 351 5.41 -13.77 -4.50
CA PRO A 351 6.10 -13.36 -3.26
C PRO A 351 6.03 -11.86 -2.99
N GLU A 352 6.40 -11.44 -1.77
CA GLU A 352 6.41 -10.03 -1.37
C GLU A 352 7.55 -9.28 -2.06
N ILE A 353 7.38 -7.97 -2.19
CA ILE A 353 8.44 -7.05 -2.61
C ILE A 353 8.54 -5.94 -1.58
N SER A 354 9.76 -5.56 -1.19
CA SER A 354 9.98 -4.37 -0.39
C SER A 354 11.26 -3.64 -0.76
N THR A 355 11.23 -2.31 -0.71
CA THR A 355 12.35 -1.45 -1.10
C THR A 355 12.44 -0.22 -0.20
N VAL A 356 13.66 0.26 0.03
CA VAL A 356 13.97 1.53 0.71
C VAL A 356 15.28 2.10 0.15
N GLY A 357 15.37 3.44 0.08
CA GLY A 357 16.52 4.12 -0.50
C GLY A 357 16.45 4.24 -2.02
N GLN A 358 17.62 4.39 -2.65
CA GLN A 358 17.74 4.55 -4.10
C GLN A 358 17.67 3.18 -4.81
N SER A 359 17.05 3.13 -5.99
CA SER A 359 17.17 2.00 -6.91
C SER A 359 18.52 2.02 -7.64
N GLU A 360 18.95 0.89 -8.22
CA GLU A 360 20.22 0.85 -8.96
C GLU A 360 20.22 1.83 -10.15
N GLU A 361 19.07 2.02 -10.79
CA GLU A 361 18.90 2.99 -11.88
C GLU A 361 19.12 4.42 -11.39
N GLN A 362 18.56 4.77 -10.23
CA GLN A 362 18.74 6.10 -9.64
C GLN A 362 20.19 6.37 -9.24
N VAL A 363 20.88 5.37 -8.67
CA VAL A 363 22.31 5.50 -8.34
C VAL A 363 23.13 5.67 -9.62
N ARG A 364 22.85 4.89 -10.67
CA ARG A 364 23.53 5.01 -11.97
C ARG A 364 23.29 6.36 -12.63
N GLU A 365 22.05 6.87 -12.60
CA GLU A 365 21.70 8.20 -13.12
C GLU A 365 22.40 9.34 -12.38
N SER A 366 22.66 9.17 -11.08
CA SER A 366 23.40 10.16 -10.29
C SER A 366 24.90 10.22 -10.61
N GLY A 367 25.45 9.21 -11.30
CA GLY A 367 26.87 9.08 -11.60
C GLY A 367 27.74 8.64 -10.42
N ALA A 368 27.15 8.34 -9.26
CA ALA A 368 27.89 7.86 -8.09
C ALA A 368 28.49 6.47 -8.33
N ALA A 369 29.74 6.26 -7.92
CA ALA A 369 30.33 4.93 -7.91
C ALA A 369 29.69 4.08 -6.79
N TYR A 370 29.19 2.90 -7.17
CA TYR A 370 28.53 1.98 -6.23
C TYR A 370 28.92 0.53 -6.50
N GLU A 371 28.75 -0.29 -5.47
CA GLU A 371 28.86 -1.74 -5.51
C GLU A 371 27.55 -2.38 -5.07
N VAL A 372 27.27 -3.55 -5.62
CA VAL A 372 26.05 -4.32 -5.36
C VAL A 372 26.39 -5.51 -4.48
N GLY A 373 25.57 -5.80 -3.47
CA GLY A 373 25.63 -7.02 -2.67
C GLY A 373 24.36 -7.84 -2.83
N LEU A 374 24.48 -9.14 -3.11
CA LEU A 374 23.34 -10.03 -3.31
C LEU A 374 23.37 -11.21 -2.34
N ALA A 375 22.21 -11.57 -1.82
CA ALA A 375 22.00 -12.79 -1.05
C ALA A 375 20.71 -13.48 -1.46
N ARG A 376 20.81 -14.72 -1.96
CA ARG A 376 19.66 -15.49 -2.42
C ARG A 376 19.10 -16.31 -1.28
N PHE A 377 17.78 -16.28 -1.08
CA PHE A 377 17.16 -17.02 0.03
C PHE A 377 17.35 -18.53 -0.08
N ARG A 378 17.39 -19.06 -1.31
CA ARG A 378 17.71 -20.47 -1.61
C ARG A 378 19.12 -20.91 -1.18
N GLU A 379 20.02 -19.99 -0.86
CA GLU A 379 21.38 -20.28 -0.41
C GLU A 379 21.50 -20.18 1.13
N THR A 380 20.43 -19.77 1.81
CA THR A 380 20.40 -19.64 3.27
C THR A 380 19.84 -20.90 3.92
N SER A 381 20.39 -21.27 5.08
CA SER A 381 19.87 -22.39 5.87
C SER A 381 18.41 -22.18 6.28
N ARG A 382 18.01 -20.94 6.58
CA ARG A 382 16.60 -20.63 6.87
C ARG A 382 15.70 -20.83 5.64
N GLY A 383 16.15 -20.44 4.45
CA GLY A 383 15.44 -20.70 3.20
C GLY A 383 15.26 -22.19 2.95
N HIS A 384 16.29 -23.01 3.16
CA HIS A 384 16.19 -24.48 3.07
C HIS A 384 15.15 -25.05 4.05
N ILE A 385 15.17 -24.61 5.32
CA ILE A 385 14.22 -25.06 6.35
C ILE A 385 12.77 -24.71 5.95
N MET A 386 12.58 -23.58 5.28
CA MET A 386 11.27 -23.11 4.85
C MET A 386 10.86 -23.65 3.46
N GLY A 387 11.72 -24.39 2.76
CA GLY A 387 11.45 -24.84 1.39
C GLY A 387 11.40 -23.69 0.37
N VAL A 388 12.04 -22.56 0.66
CA VAL A 388 12.07 -21.37 -0.20
C VAL A 388 13.16 -21.53 -1.27
N ASN A 389 12.74 -21.55 -2.53
CA ASN A 389 13.64 -21.76 -3.68
C ASN A 389 13.85 -20.51 -4.56
N SER A 390 13.17 -19.41 -4.25
CA SER A 390 13.25 -18.14 -4.99
C SER A 390 13.35 -16.94 -4.05
N GLY A 391 13.65 -15.78 -4.61
CA GLY A 391 13.80 -14.53 -3.86
C GLY A 391 15.22 -14.26 -3.38
N PHE A 392 15.49 -12.97 -3.18
CA PHE A 392 16.79 -12.45 -2.80
C PHE A 392 16.69 -11.06 -2.16
N LEU A 393 17.74 -10.72 -1.41
CA LEU A 393 18.04 -9.38 -0.93
C LEU A 393 19.16 -8.79 -1.79
N LYS A 394 18.98 -7.54 -2.19
CA LYS A 394 19.94 -6.71 -2.91
C LYS A 394 20.24 -5.44 -2.10
N LEU A 395 21.52 -5.16 -1.90
CA LEU A 395 22.02 -3.96 -1.23
C LEU A 395 22.90 -3.17 -2.19
N LEU A 396 22.78 -1.84 -2.17
CA LEU A 396 23.58 -0.92 -2.97
C LEU A 396 24.46 -0.09 -2.03
N PHE A 397 25.78 -0.12 -2.22
CA PHE A 397 26.72 0.61 -1.38
C PHE A 397 27.51 1.63 -2.19
N SER A 398 27.70 2.83 -1.66
CA SER A 398 28.65 3.80 -2.23
C SER A 398 30.08 3.26 -2.11
N VAL A 399 30.86 3.28 -3.19
CA VAL A 399 32.28 2.89 -3.14
C VAL A 399 33.10 3.89 -2.32
N GLU A 400 32.82 5.18 -2.50
CA GLU A 400 33.57 6.27 -1.83
C GLU A 400 33.31 6.32 -0.33
N THR A 401 32.04 6.28 0.08
CA THR A 401 31.64 6.50 1.48
C THR A 401 31.33 5.21 2.23
N ARG A 402 31.28 4.07 1.53
CA ARG A 402 30.84 2.77 2.03
C ARG A 402 29.39 2.74 2.55
N ARG A 403 28.64 3.85 2.44
CA ARG A 403 27.26 3.97 2.94
C ARG A 403 26.29 3.12 2.14
N LEU A 404 25.29 2.57 2.83
CA LEU A 404 24.15 1.93 2.18
C LEU A 404 23.29 3.00 1.48
N LEU A 405 23.09 2.85 0.18
CA LEU A 405 22.31 3.74 -0.68
C LEU A 405 20.88 3.23 -0.89
N GLY A 406 20.70 1.91 -0.93
CA GLY A 406 19.41 1.27 -1.15
C GLY A 406 19.39 -0.19 -0.74
N ALA A 407 18.23 -0.66 -0.30
CA ALA A 407 17.96 -2.05 0.03
C ALA A 407 16.67 -2.51 -0.64
N HIS A 408 16.72 -3.65 -1.32
CA HIS A 408 15.62 -4.15 -2.14
C HIS A 408 15.47 -5.65 -1.94
N ILE A 409 14.24 -6.12 -1.77
CA ILE A 409 13.93 -7.52 -1.45
C ILE A 409 12.74 -7.98 -2.29
N VAL A 410 12.85 -9.15 -2.90
CA VAL A 410 11.71 -9.95 -3.38
C VAL A 410 11.79 -11.33 -2.75
N GLY A 411 10.70 -11.82 -2.17
CA GLY A 411 10.67 -13.13 -1.53
C GLY A 411 9.82 -13.18 -0.26
N GLU A 412 9.96 -14.28 0.48
CA GLU A 412 9.25 -14.49 1.75
C GLU A 412 9.71 -13.49 2.82
N GLY A 413 8.76 -12.82 3.47
CA GLY A 413 9.02 -11.87 4.56
C GLY A 413 9.73 -10.59 4.13
N ALA A 414 9.71 -10.23 2.84
CA ALA A 414 10.38 -9.03 2.33
C ALA A 414 9.93 -7.77 3.09
N THR A 415 8.64 -7.64 3.41
CA THR A 415 8.11 -6.45 4.08
C THR A 415 8.51 -6.36 5.55
N GLU A 416 8.90 -7.47 6.18
CA GLU A 416 9.42 -7.49 7.56
C GLU A 416 10.95 -7.28 7.57
N LEU A 417 11.66 -7.88 6.63
CA LEU A 417 13.12 -7.84 6.54
C LEU A 417 13.64 -6.45 6.15
N ILE A 418 12.88 -5.65 5.41
CA ILE A 418 13.32 -4.35 4.88
C ILE A 418 13.75 -3.35 5.96
N HIS A 419 13.19 -3.47 7.17
CA HIS A 419 13.37 -2.49 8.24
C HIS A 419 14.82 -2.42 8.76
N ILE A 420 15.61 -3.49 8.57
CA ILE A 420 17.04 -3.47 8.89
C ILE A 420 17.77 -2.52 7.93
N GLY A 421 17.55 -2.65 6.62
CA GLY A 421 18.10 -1.74 5.61
C GLY A 421 17.64 -0.30 5.84
N GLN A 422 16.35 -0.09 6.16
CA GLN A 422 15.81 1.22 6.49
C GLN A 422 16.56 1.88 7.66
N ALA A 423 16.77 1.15 8.76
CA ALA A 423 17.46 1.68 9.93
C ALA A 423 18.92 2.07 9.61
N VAL A 424 19.63 1.24 8.84
CA VAL A 424 21.00 1.50 8.43
C VAL A 424 21.09 2.75 7.53
N ILE A 425 20.20 2.90 6.55
CA ILE A 425 20.13 4.10 5.70
C ILE A 425 19.87 5.35 6.55
N ASN A 426 18.85 5.31 7.42
CA ASN A 426 18.45 6.46 8.23
C ASN A 426 19.53 6.91 9.23
N LEU A 427 20.41 6.00 9.63
CA LEU A 427 21.54 6.29 10.52
C LEU A 427 22.86 6.55 9.75
N GLY A 428 22.82 6.57 8.41
CA GLY A 428 24.00 6.77 7.58
C GLY A 428 25.05 5.66 7.71
N GLY A 429 24.62 4.44 8.01
CA GLY A 429 25.48 3.28 8.21
C GLY A 429 26.11 2.74 6.92
N THR A 430 27.18 1.97 7.10
CA THR A 430 28.02 1.46 6.00
C THR A 430 27.91 -0.06 5.84
N VAL A 431 28.55 -0.59 4.80
CA VAL A 431 28.75 -2.04 4.59
C VAL A 431 29.32 -2.73 5.84
N ASP A 432 30.12 -2.03 6.63
CA ASP A 432 30.77 -2.55 7.85
C ASP A 432 29.77 -2.95 8.92
N PHE A 433 28.59 -2.33 8.98
CA PHE A 433 27.51 -2.78 9.86
C PHE A 433 27.14 -4.23 9.54
N PHE A 434 26.93 -4.55 8.27
CA PHE A 434 26.49 -5.89 7.87
C PHE A 434 27.59 -6.94 8.03
N VAL A 435 28.84 -6.57 7.72
CA VAL A 435 30.00 -7.47 7.86
C VAL A 435 30.28 -7.80 9.32
N ASN A 436 30.29 -6.79 10.20
CA ASN A 436 30.71 -6.96 11.59
C ASN A 436 29.56 -7.36 12.54
N ASN A 437 28.31 -7.00 12.22
CA ASN A 437 27.19 -7.33 13.09
C ASN A 437 26.92 -8.84 13.14
N THR A 438 26.47 -9.29 14.32
CA THR A 438 26.02 -10.67 14.52
C THR A 438 24.52 -10.75 14.25
N PHE A 439 24.13 -11.63 13.34
CA PHE A 439 22.74 -11.99 13.10
C PHE A 439 22.47 -13.35 13.74
N ASN A 440 21.29 -13.52 14.32
CA ASN A 440 20.86 -14.84 14.82
C ASN A 440 20.90 -15.87 13.68
N TYR A 441 21.16 -17.14 13.99
CA TYR A 441 21.24 -18.20 12.99
C TYR A 441 20.44 -19.43 13.44
N PRO A 442 19.60 -20.04 12.58
CA PRO A 442 19.27 -19.63 11.19
C PRO A 442 18.14 -18.59 11.12
N THR A 443 18.30 -17.55 10.30
CA THR A 443 17.27 -16.53 10.00
C THR A 443 17.39 -16.02 8.57
N LEU A 444 16.29 -15.53 7.96
CA LEU A 444 16.37 -14.86 6.65
C LEU A 444 17.14 -13.54 6.74
N ALA A 445 17.18 -12.90 7.92
CA ALA A 445 17.98 -11.69 8.11
C ALA A 445 19.49 -11.91 7.95
N GLU A 446 20.00 -13.14 7.96
CA GLU A 446 21.39 -13.46 7.61
C GLU A 446 21.73 -13.05 6.17
N ALA A 447 20.72 -12.97 5.29
CA ALA A 447 20.88 -12.45 3.94
C ALA A 447 21.55 -11.07 3.92
N TYR A 448 21.33 -10.21 4.91
CA TYR A 448 22.02 -8.93 5.02
C TYR A 448 23.53 -9.07 5.19
N LYS A 449 23.97 -10.05 6.00
CA LYS A 449 25.40 -10.33 6.20
C LYS A 449 26.02 -10.91 4.93
N ILE A 450 25.32 -11.84 4.27
CA ILE A 450 25.76 -12.45 3.01
C ILE A 450 25.91 -11.38 1.93
N ALA A 451 24.88 -10.55 1.72
CA ALA A 451 24.91 -9.46 0.73
C ALA A 451 25.98 -8.41 1.07
N GLY A 452 26.14 -8.08 2.35
CA GLY A 452 27.20 -7.17 2.82
C GLY A 452 28.61 -7.71 2.52
N LEU A 453 28.87 -8.99 2.81
CA LEU A 453 30.14 -9.65 2.50
C LEU A 453 30.38 -9.76 0.98
N ASP A 454 29.33 -10.06 0.22
CA ASP A 454 29.37 -10.16 -1.24
C ASP A 454 29.83 -8.83 -1.88
N ALA A 455 29.24 -7.70 -1.45
CA ALA A 455 29.70 -6.37 -1.87
C ALA A 455 31.11 -6.06 -1.35
N TRP A 456 31.36 -6.29 -0.05
CA TRP A 456 32.64 -5.97 0.60
C TRP A 456 33.84 -6.61 -0.08
N ASN A 457 33.72 -7.87 -0.53
CA ASN A 457 34.79 -8.58 -1.25
C ASN A 457 35.18 -7.91 -2.59
N ARG A 458 34.27 -7.14 -3.21
CA ARG A 458 34.50 -6.43 -4.46
C ARG A 458 34.88 -4.96 -4.29
N MET A 459 34.55 -4.36 -3.14
CA MET A 459 34.86 -2.95 -2.85
C MET A 459 36.35 -2.64 -2.65
N GLY A 460 37.22 -3.66 -2.68
CA GLY A 460 38.65 -3.52 -2.41
C GLY A 460 38.95 -3.29 -0.92
N GLN A 461 40.04 -3.87 -0.42
CA GLN A 461 40.58 -3.48 0.87
C GLN A 461 41.30 -2.15 0.65
N GLY A 462 40.68 -1.05 1.09
CA GLY A 462 41.32 0.26 1.14
C GLY A 462 42.58 0.25 2.00
#